data_AF-A0A0D8XU01-F1
#
_entry.id   AF-A0A0D8XU01-F1
#
_cell.length_a   1.000
_cell.length_b   1.000
_cell.length_c   1.000
_cell.angle_alpha   90.00
_cell.angle_beta   90.00
_cell.angle_gamma   90.00
#
_symmetry.space_group_name_H-M   'P 1'
#
loop_
_entity.id
_entity.type
_entity.pdbx_description
1 polymer ?
#
loop_
_entity_poly.entity_id
_entity_poly.type
_entity_poly.pdbx_seq_one_letter_code
_entity_poly.pdbx_strand_id
1 'polypeptide(L)'
;MVSNRALFEAFAMFDINLCGYLNERDLEDIIFNSELGVTRAQMQKITHKLMSREKINYRHLTDVLVDSDGNVRFTPGECENPPDISALTKGFGLHAYKGSTEHQMNGELHVSATSDGTVIINGNVINVTQKLALLKRSEMERDQARATVAEQTALIGIKPFKLDSDSNEIVVRIISDQLRDSKHELERKNRDFEKELDKHKKRLDESNNALRSSLDSNISLKSALSDCKRYADRIISSVERACPPPAPIKHVEEEINKAAVDGVDDTDEPIPAEIVLTEEIGAEEDNEEKTA
;
A
#
# COMPACT_ATOMS: atom_id res chain seq x y z
N MET A 1 -3.43 24.43 2.90
CA MET A 1 -2.97 25.71 2.31
C MET A 1 -1.45 25.67 2.25
N VAL A 2 -0.85 25.89 1.08
CA VAL A 2 0.61 25.84 0.89
C VAL A 2 1.22 27.09 1.50
N SER A 3 2.04 26.96 2.54
CA SER A 3 2.80 28.04 3.19
C SER A 3 4.09 28.38 2.46
N ASN A 4 4.77 27.38 1.91
CA ASN A 4 6.05 27.58 1.21
C ASN A 4 5.94 27.12 -0.24
N ARG A 5 5.60 28.07 -1.12
CA ARG A 5 5.32 27.80 -2.52
C ARG A 5 6.54 27.36 -3.31
N ALA A 6 7.69 27.99 -3.11
CA ALA A 6 8.93 27.64 -3.81
C ALA A 6 9.39 26.22 -3.46
N LEU A 7 9.31 25.85 -2.18
CA LEU A 7 9.64 24.50 -1.72
C LEU A 7 8.64 23.45 -2.25
N PHE A 8 7.34 23.79 -2.28
CA PHE A 8 6.33 22.94 -2.87
C PHE A 8 6.58 22.68 -4.35
N GLU A 9 6.88 23.73 -5.13
CA GLU A 9 7.15 23.59 -6.56
C GLU A 9 8.39 22.74 -6.83
N ALA A 10 9.46 22.93 -6.05
CA ALA A 10 10.67 22.10 -6.15
C ALA A 10 10.38 20.62 -5.90
N PHE A 11 9.57 20.29 -4.89
CA PHE A 11 9.18 18.90 -4.61
C PHE A 11 8.17 18.33 -5.61
N ALA A 12 7.18 19.12 -6.04
CA ALA A 12 6.15 18.68 -6.98
C ALA A 12 6.73 18.32 -8.36
N MET A 13 7.86 18.91 -8.76
CA MET A 13 8.57 18.54 -9.99
C MET A 13 9.07 17.08 -10.00
N PHE A 14 9.30 16.48 -8.83
CA PHE A 14 9.77 15.10 -8.68
C PHE A 14 8.63 14.12 -8.33
N ASP A 15 7.44 14.63 -8.01
CA ASP A 15 6.23 13.85 -7.71
C ASP A 15 5.24 13.92 -8.87
N ILE A 16 5.46 13.10 -9.89
CA ILE A 16 4.67 13.06 -11.13
C ILE A 16 3.16 12.89 -10.86
N ASN A 17 2.81 12.12 -9.83
CA ASN A 17 1.42 11.82 -9.49
C ASN A 17 0.80 12.84 -8.51
N LEU A 18 1.58 13.83 -8.05
CA LEU A 18 1.19 14.82 -7.04
C LEU A 18 0.57 14.19 -5.78
N CYS A 19 1.09 13.02 -5.38
CA CYS A 19 0.59 12.26 -4.25
C CYS A 19 1.09 12.78 -2.89
N GLY A 20 2.03 13.73 -2.89
CA GLY A 20 2.58 14.33 -1.67
C GLY A 20 3.77 13.57 -1.09
N TYR A 21 4.30 12.55 -1.78
CA TYR A 21 5.39 11.71 -1.31
C TYR A 21 6.57 11.69 -2.26
N LEU A 22 7.79 11.71 -1.72
CA LEU A 22 9.03 11.51 -2.47
C LEU A 22 9.78 10.29 -1.92
N ASN A 23 10.52 9.62 -2.80
CA ASN A 23 11.44 8.54 -2.41
C ASN A 23 12.82 9.11 -2.02
N GLU A 24 13.69 8.24 -1.51
CA GLU A 24 15.03 8.62 -1.05
C GLU A 24 15.88 9.28 -2.13
N ARG A 25 15.93 8.67 -3.31
CA ARG A 25 16.73 9.15 -4.44
C ARG A 25 16.30 10.54 -4.86
N ASP A 26 15.00 10.76 -5.01
CA ASP A 26 14.46 12.06 -5.45
C ASP A 26 14.77 13.15 -4.42
N LEU A 27 14.66 12.84 -3.12
CA LEU A 27 15.01 13.78 -2.06
C LEU A 27 16.51 14.10 -2.04
N GLU A 28 17.38 13.10 -2.23
CA GLU A 28 18.82 13.32 -2.36
C GLU A 28 19.16 14.19 -3.57
N ASP A 29 18.56 13.92 -4.73
CA ASP A 29 18.79 14.70 -5.95
C ASP A 29 18.35 16.16 -5.78
N ILE A 30 17.21 16.40 -5.11
CA ILE A 30 16.73 17.75 -4.80
C ILE A 30 17.70 18.49 -3.88
N ILE A 31 18.16 17.84 -2.80
CA ILE A 31 19.10 18.45 -1.85
C ILE A 31 20.46 18.66 -2.51
N PHE A 32 20.94 17.73 -3.33
CA PHE A 32 22.23 17.82 -4.01
C PHE A 32 22.27 18.96 -5.04
N ASN A 33 21.18 19.16 -5.79
CA ASN A 33 21.08 20.23 -6.77
C ASN A 33 20.66 21.58 -6.17
N SER A 34 20.34 21.60 -4.87
CA SER A 34 20.09 22.85 -4.16
C SER A 34 21.39 23.61 -3.89
N GLU A 35 21.32 24.94 -3.84
CA GLU A 35 22.48 25.80 -3.53
C GLU A 35 22.86 25.78 -2.03
N LEU A 36 22.47 24.73 -1.28
CA LEU A 36 22.68 24.61 0.16
C LEU A 36 24.13 24.25 0.54
N GLY A 37 24.99 23.90 -0.43
CA GLY A 37 26.41 23.63 -0.20
C GLY A 37 26.68 22.46 0.76
N VAL A 38 25.76 21.48 0.81
CA VAL A 38 25.83 20.33 1.71
C VAL A 38 26.71 19.21 1.13
N THR A 39 27.56 18.62 1.98
CA THR A 39 28.36 17.45 1.63
C THR A 39 27.49 16.20 1.50
N ARG A 40 27.96 15.16 0.79
CA ARG A 40 27.24 13.88 0.69
C ARG A 40 26.86 13.27 2.04
N ALA A 41 27.76 13.35 3.03
CA ALA A 41 27.49 12.83 4.37
C ALA A 41 26.40 13.63 5.12
N GLN A 42 26.33 14.94 4.88
CA GLN A 42 25.28 15.80 5.45
C GLN A 42 23.95 15.56 4.76
N MET A 43 23.95 15.41 3.43
CA MET A 43 22.77 15.03 2.65
C MET A 43 22.16 13.73 3.17
N GLN A 44 22.95 12.65 3.29
CA GLN A 44 22.47 11.38 3.84
C GLN A 44 21.89 11.52 5.26
N LYS A 45 22.51 12.33 6.13
CA LYS A 45 21.98 12.60 7.48
C LYS A 45 20.65 13.36 7.46
N ILE A 46 20.49 14.31 6.55
CA ILE A 46 19.26 15.12 6.41
C ILE A 46 18.15 14.25 5.81
N THR A 47 18.43 13.55 4.72
CA THR A 47 17.54 12.57 4.08
C THR A 47 17.03 11.56 5.12
N HIS A 48 17.93 10.91 5.87
CA HIS A 48 17.53 9.92 6.87
C HIS A 48 16.68 10.51 8.02
N LYS A 49 16.89 11.78 8.38
CA LYS A 49 16.09 12.47 9.41
C LYS A 49 14.69 12.81 8.94
N LEU A 50 14.53 13.13 7.66
CA LEU A 50 13.25 13.58 7.09
C LEU A 50 12.39 12.42 6.59
N MET A 51 12.99 11.25 6.39
CA MET A 51 12.32 10.09 5.84
C MET A 51 11.75 9.17 6.91
N SER A 52 10.59 8.59 6.60
CA SER A 52 9.94 7.53 7.35
C SER A 52 9.57 6.41 6.38
N ARG A 53 9.99 5.17 6.68
CA ARG A 53 9.73 4.00 5.81
C ARG A 53 10.12 4.24 4.35
N GLU A 54 11.32 4.78 4.12
CA GLU A 54 11.89 5.03 2.78
C GLU A 54 11.10 6.04 1.92
N LYS A 55 10.21 6.84 2.53
CA LYS A 55 9.52 7.95 1.87
C LYS A 55 9.45 9.18 2.77
N ILE A 56 9.26 10.35 2.17
CA ILE A 56 8.90 11.57 2.89
C ILE A 56 7.56 12.09 2.37
N ASN A 57 6.64 12.43 3.28
CA ASN A 57 5.48 13.24 2.92
C ASN A 57 5.95 14.71 2.84
N TYR A 58 6.18 15.30 1.67
CA TYR A 58 6.69 16.68 1.63
C TYR A 58 5.62 17.74 1.90
N ARG A 59 4.34 17.34 2.02
CA ARG A 59 3.24 18.25 2.34
C ARG A 59 3.37 18.80 3.76
N HIS A 60 3.92 18.05 4.71
CA HIS A 60 4.17 18.59 6.06
C HIS A 60 5.21 19.71 6.12
N LEU A 61 6.10 19.80 5.12
CA LEU A 61 7.08 20.88 4.99
C LEU A 61 6.52 22.10 4.24
N THR A 62 5.44 21.90 3.49
CA THR A 62 4.96 22.88 2.50
C THR A 62 3.56 23.40 2.79
N ASP A 63 2.76 22.69 3.59
CA ASP A 63 1.40 23.06 3.97
C ASP A 63 1.31 23.46 5.45
N VAL A 64 0.45 24.44 5.74
CA VAL A 64 0.18 24.94 7.10
C VAL A 64 -0.57 23.92 7.96
N LEU A 65 -1.31 23.01 7.34
CA LEU A 65 -2.32 22.18 8.02
C LEU A 65 -2.01 20.69 7.91
N VAL A 66 -0.75 20.31 7.68
CA VAL A 66 -0.35 18.90 7.53
C VAL A 66 0.76 18.61 8.53
N ASP A 67 0.63 17.55 9.32
CA ASP A 67 1.70 17.11 10.24
C ASP A 67 2.68 16.14 9.59
N SER A 68 3.75 15.80 10.32
CA SER A 68 4.83 14.92 9.84
C SER A 68 4.34 13.56 9.34
N ASP A 69 3.20 13.09 9.82
CA ASP A 69 2.59 11.81 9.41
C ASP A 69 1.70 11.96 8.16
N GLY A 70 1.52 13.18 7.66
CA GLY A 70 0.68 13.50 6.52
C GLY A 70 -0.79 13.73 6.88
N ASN A 71 -1.13 13.77 8.17
CA ASN A 71 -2.50 13.98 8.61
C ASN A 71 -2.86 15.46 8.54
N VAL A 72 -4.07 15.75 8.07
CA VAL A 72 -4.58 17.11 8.03
C VAL A 72 -4.96 17.55 9.45
N ARG A 73 -4.20 18.51 9.99
CA ARG A 73 -4.39 19.14 11.31
C ARG A 73 -5.63 20.02 11.40
N PHE A 74 -6.29 20.29 10.27
CA PHE A 74 -7.54 21.01 10.21
C PHE A 74 -8.70 20.06 9.98
N THR A 75 -9.43 19.77 11.04
CA THR A 75 -10.82 19.34 10.92
C THR A 75 -11.64 20.62 10.88
N PRO A 76 -12.28 20.97 9.74
CA PRO A 76 -13.25 22.06 9.74
C PRO A 76 -14.27 21.77 10.85
N GLY A 77 -14.48 22.73 11.75
CA GLY A 77 -15.55 22.61 12.75
C GLY A 77 -16.90 22.43 12.07
N GLU A 78 -17.90 21.98 12.85
CA GLU A 78 -19.28 21.95 12.36
C GLU A 78 -19.67 23.34 11.85
N CYS A 79 -20.04 23.41 10.57
CA CYS A 79 -20.51 24.65 9.97
C CYS A 79 -21.87 24.97 10.60
N GLU A 80 -21.97 26.06 11.38
CA GLU A 80 -23.27 26.53 11.83
C GLU A 80 -24.11 26.95 10.62
N ASN A 81 -25.20 26.23 10.38
CA ASN A 81 -26.08 26.40 9.22
C ASN A 81 -25.39 26.05 7.89
N PRO A 82 -25.02 24.77 7.68
CA PRO A 82 -24.55 24.37 6.36
C PRO A 82 -25.68 24.62 5.36
N PRO A 83 -25.38 25.15 4.17
CA PRO A 83 -26.40 25.31 3.13
C PRO A 83 -27.11 23.97 2.92
N ASP A 84 -28.44 23.99 2.84
CA ASP A 84 -29.15 22.75 2.54
C ASP A 84 -28.74 22.23 1.15
N ILE A 85 -28.97 20.93 0.91
CA ILE A 85 -28.64 20.29 -0.37
C ILE A 85 -29.29 21.03 -1.56
N SER A 86 -30.49 21.61 -1.38
CA SER A 86 -31.17 22.40 -2.41
C SER A 86 -30.43 23.71 -2.73
N ALA A 87 -29.85 24.37 -1.73
CA ALA A 87 -29.08 25.60 -1.86
C ALA A 87 -27.74 25.33 -2.56
N LEU A 88 -27.05 24.24 -2.21
CA LEU A 88 -25.85 23.79 -2.93
C LEU A 88 -26.15 23.45 -4.40
N THR A 89 -27.28 22.79 -4.66
CA THR A 89 -27.68 22.39 -6.02
C THR A 89 -28.02 23.60 -6.91
N LYS A 90 -28.50 24.70 -6.32
CA LYS A 90 -28.76 25.97 -7.02
C LYS A 90 -27.49 26.69 -7.45
N GLY A 91 -26.40 26.58 -6.69
CA GLY A 91 -25.11 27.23 -6.98
C GLY A 91 -24.34 26.61 -8.14
N PHE A 92 -24.53 25.31 -8.42
CA PHE A 92 -23.81 24.57 -9.46
C PHE A 92 -24.50 24.57 -10.84
N GLY A 93 -25.38 25.52 -11.12
CA GLY A 93 -26.03 25.61 -12.43
C GLY A 93 -26.88 24.38 -12.81
N LEU A 94 -27.12 23.43 -11.89
CA LEU A 94 -27.86 22.20 -12.17
C LEU A 94 -29.34 22.49 -12.44
N HIS A 95 -29.87 23.58 -11.88
CA HIS A 95 -31.19 24.10 -12.26
C HIS A 95 -31.25 24.68 -13.68
N ALA A 96 -30.12 25.10 -14.26
CA ALA A 96 -30.06 25.42 -15.69
C ALA A 96 -30.14 24.14 -16.55
N TYR A 97 -29.80 22.97 -15.99
CA TYR A 97 -29.85 21.69 -16.69
C TYR A 97 -31.23 20.98 -16.58
N LYS A 98 -31.94 21.14 -15.46
CA LYS A 98 -33.29 20.58 -15.30
C LYS A 98 -34.39 21.33 -16.06
N GLY A 99 -34.19 22.62 -16.36
CA GLY A 99 -35.08 23.36 -17.27
C GLY A 99 -34.90 22.99 -18.75
N SER A 100 -33.84 22.25 -19.10
CA SER A 100 -33.51 21.86 -20.47
C SER A 100 -33.86 20.41 -20.83
N THR A 101 -34.43 19.63 -19.91
CA THR A 101 -34.84 18.23 -20.15
C THR A 101 -36.35 18.02 -20.16
N GLU A 102 -37.15 19.09 -20.17
CA GLU A 102 -38.49 18.98 -20.74
C GLU A 102 -38.37 19.05 -22.26
N HIS A 103 -38.75 17.95 -22.92
CA HIS A 103 -38.86 17.85 -24.37
C HIS A 103 -39.76 18.97 -24.92
N GLN A 104 -39.17 20.10 -25.31
CA GLN A 104 -39.77 20.97 -26.32
C GLN A 104 -39.50 20.34 -27.69
N MET A 105 -40.30 19.33 -28.01
CA MET A 105 -40.54 18.95 -29.38
C MET A 105 -41.42 20.04 -30.02
N ASN A 106 -41.04 20.44 -31.22
CA ASN A 106 -41.62 21.46 -32.10
C ASN A 106 -41.08 22.88 -31.91
N GLY A 107 -40.53 23.38 -33.01
CA GLY A 107 -39.70 24.56 -33.06
C GLY A 107 -40.46 25.86 -33.15
N GLU A 108 -39.88 26.87 -32.52
CA GLU A 108 -39.68 28.19 -33.09
C GLU A 108 -38.57 28.87 -32.28
N LEU A 109 -37.43 29.17 -32.90
CA LEU A 109 -36.37 29.94 -32.25
C LEU A 109 -36.83 31.39 -32.17
N HIS A 110 -37.45 31.79 -31.05
CA HIS A 110 -37.94 33.15 -30.86
C HIS A 110 -36.77 34.10 -30.55
N VAL A 111 -36.06 34.52 -31.60
CA VAL A 111 -35.02 35.55 -31.54
C VAL A 111 -35.68 36.92 -31.66
N SER A 112 -35.88 37.60 -30.54
CA SER A 112 -36.20 39.03 -30.55
C SER A 112 -34.91 39.83 -30.46
N ALA A 113 -34.53 40.48 -31.55
CA ALA A 113 -33.43 41.43 -31.57
C ALA A 113 -33.96 42.81 -31.16
N THR A 114 -33.40 43.39 -30.10
CA THR A 114 -33.57 44.81 -29.79
C THR A 114 -32.50 45.61 -30.54
N SER A 115 -32.78 46.87 -30.88
CA SER A 115 -31.89 47.78 -31.64
C SER A 115 -30.49 47.96 -31.03
N ASP A 116 -30.32 47.56 -29.77
CA ASP A 116 -29.16 47.87 -28.95
C ASP A 116 -28.16 46.70 -28.90
N GLY A 117 -28.31 45.71 -29.80
CA GLY A 117 -27.46 44.52 -29.87
C GLY A 117 -27.70 43.50 -28.77
N THR A 118 -28.84 43.62 -28.07
CA THR A 118 -29.30 42.67 -27.06
C THR A 118 -30.30 41.69 -27.66
N VAL A 119 -30.02 40.40 -27.53
CA VAL A 119 -30.81 39.30 -28.08
C VAL A 119 -31.32 38.43 -26.94
N ILE A 120 -32.60 38.06 -27.00
CA ILE A 120 -33.18 37.12 -26.04
C ILE A 120 -33.13 35.71 -26.66
N ILE A 121 -32.37 34.81 -26.03
CA ILE A 121 -32.26 33.41 -26.45
C ILE A 121 -32.79 32.53 -25.31
N ASN A 122 -33.91 31.85 -25.52
CA ASN A 122 -34.57 30.99 -24.53
C ASN A 122 -34.83 31.72 -23.20
N GLY A 123 -35.31 32.97 -23.27
CA GLY A 123 -35.54 33.82 -22.09
C GLY A 123 -34.28 34.46 -21.48
N ASN A 124 -33.08 34.11 -21.96
CA ASN A 124 -31.84 34.73 -21.52
C ASN A 124 -31.52 35.98 -22.34
N VAL A 125 -31.37 37.11 -21.66
CA VAL A 125 -31.02 38.40 -22.26
C VAL A 125 -29.50 38.47 -22.44
N ILE A 126 -29.03 38.50 -23.70
CA ILE A 126 -27.60 38.49 -24.05
C ILE A 126 -27.26 39.77 -24.82
N ASN A 127 -26.36 40.60 -24.28
CA ASN A 127 -25.77 41.72 -25.04
C ASN A 127 -24.62 41.20 -25.92
N VAL A 128 -24.92 40.94 -27.19
CA VAL A 128 -23.99 40.34 -28.15
C VAL A 128 -22.85 41.31 -28.45
N THR A 129 -23.12 42.60 -28.54
CA THR A 129 -22.13 43.65 -28.79
C THR A 129 -21.04 43.66 -27.70
N GLN A 130 -21.43 43.60 -26.43
CA GLN A 130 -20.51 43.56 -25.30
C GLN A 130 -19.69 42.25 -25.28
N LYS A 131 -20.33 41.11 -25.56
CA LYS A 131 -19.64 39.81 -25.64
C LYS A 131 -18.61 39.79 -26.77
N LEU A 132 -18.95 40.32 -27.94
CA LEU A 132 -18.03 40.46 -29.06
C LEU A 132 -16.87 41.42 -28.75
N ALA A 133 -17.12 42.52 -28.03
CA ALA A 133 -16.06 43.44 -27.60
C ALA A 133 -15.08 42.78 -26.61
N LEU A 134 -15.59 42.00 -25.66
CA LEU A 134 -14.77 41.22 -24.73
C LEU A 134 -13.97 40.13 -25.46
N LEU A 135 -14.58 39.46 -26.43
CA LEU A 135 -13.90 38.47 -27.26
C LEU A 135 -12.74 39.10 -28.04
N LYS A 136 -12.96 40.25 -28.69
CA LYS A 136 -11.91 40.99 -29.40
C LYS A 136 -10.76 41.40 -28.49
N ARG A 137 -11.07 41.87 -27.27
CA ARG A 137 -10.04 42.19 -26.26
C ARG A 137 -9.22 40.94 -25.89
N SER A 138 -9.89 39.82 -25.63
CA SER A 138 -9.23 38.56 -25.30
C SER A 138 -8.38 38.02 -26.45
N GLU A 139 -8.83 38.17 -27.70
CA GLU A 139 -8.05 37.82 -28.89
C GLU A 139 -6.78 38.68 -29.02
N MET A 140 -6.89 39.99 -28.81
CA MET A 140 -5.74 40.90 -28.79
C MET A 140 -4.73 40.54 -27.68
N GLU A 141 -5.21 40.28 -26.45
CA GLU A 141 -4.36 39.88 -25.33
C GLU A 141 -3.64 38.55 -25.61
N ARG A 142 -4.35 37.58 -26.21
CA ARG A 142 -3.78 36.30 -26.63
C ARG A 142 -2.71 36.49 -27.70
N ASP A 143 -2.97 37.33 -28.71
CA ASP A 143 -2.04 37.57 -29.80
C ASP A 143 -0.79 38.33 -29.31
N GLN A 144 -0.95 39.26 -28.36
CA GLN A 144 0.15 39.93 -27.67
C GLN A 144 0.99 38.95 -26.83
N ALA A 145 0.34 38.02 -26.10
CA ALA A 145 1.04 36.98 -25.37
C ALA A 145 1.82 36.05 -26.31
N ARG A 146 1.23 35.66 -27.45
CA ARG A 146 1.90 34.88 -28.49
C ARG A 146 3.10 35.61 -29.09
N ALA A 147 2.97 36.91 -29.36
CA ALA A 147 4.06 37.73 -29.86
C ALA A 147 5.22 37.83 -28.84
N THR A 148 4.90 38.03 -27.56
CA THR A 148 5.89 38.10 -26.47
C THR A 148 6.64 36.78 -26.32
N VAL A 149 5.93 35.65 -26.39
CA VAL A 149 6.54 34.31 -26.35
C VAL A 149 7.43 34.08 -27.58
N ALA A 150 6.99 34.48 -28.78
CA ALA A 150 7.79 34.36 -30.00
C ALA A 150 9.07 35.22 -29.94
N GLU A 151 8.99 36.44 -29.41
CA GLU A 151 10.14 37.32 -29.20
C GLU A 151 11.13 36.72 -28.19
N GLN A 152 10.64 36.29 -27.01
CA GLN A 152 11.48 35.61 -26.01
C GLN A 152 12.15 34.34 -26.57
N THR A 153 11.43 33.56 -27.37
CA THR A 153 11.97 32.36 -28.04
C THR A 153 13.07 32.73 -29.04
N ALA A 154 12.90 33.82 -29.79
CA ALA A 154 13.92 34.32 -30.71
C ALA A 154 15.17 34.84 -29.99
N LEU A 155 15.03 35.52 -28.84
CA LEU A 155 16.16 35.99 -28.03
C LEU A 155 16.99 34.83 -27.45
N ILE A 156 16.35 33.72 -27.08
CA ILE A 156 17.03 32.54 -26.50
C ILE A 156 17.72 31.70 -27.60
N GLY A 157 17.56 32.05 -28.89
CA GLY A 157 18.21 31.33 -30.00
C GLY A 157 17.70 29.90 -30.20
N ILE A 158 16.66 29.50 -29.46
CA ILE A 158 15.98 28.23 -29.65
C ILE A 158 15.09 28.42 -30.87
N LYS A 159 15.49 27.82 -32.01
CA LYS A 159 14.57 27.65 -33.14
C LYS A 159 13.29 27.02 -32.58
N PRO A 160 12.09 27.54 -32.90
CA PRO A 160 10.86 26.94 -32.42
C PRO A 160 10.87 25.47 -32.85
N PHE A 161 11.01 24.58 -31.88
CA PHE A 161 10.87 23.16 -32.07
C PHE A 161 9.41 22.98 -32.49
N LYS A 162 9.18 22.84 -33.79
CA LYS A 162 7.94 22.24 -34.25
C LYS A 162 7.94 20.87 -33.60
N LEU A 163 7.04 20.69 -32.63
CA LEU A 163 6.80 19.41 -31.98
C LEU A 163 6.13 18.55 -33.07
N ASP A 164 6.94 18.00 -33.96
CA ASP A 164 6.49 17.18 -35.06
C ASP A 164 5.88 15.91 -34.47
N SER A 165 4.68 15.56 -34.94
CA SER A 165 3.87 14.38 -34.56
C SER A 165 4.68 13.09 -34.41
N ASP A 166 5.79 12.99 -35.14
CA ASP A 166 6.69 11.83 -35.19
C ASP A 166 7.43 11.58 -33.87
N SER A 167 7.72 12.60 -33.06
CA SER A 167 8.48 12.41 -31.79
C SER A 167 7.64 11.71 -30.73
N ASN A 168 6.35 12.06 -30.61
CA ASN A 168 5.45 11.36 -29.70
C ASN A 168 5.16 9.93 -30.18
N GLU A 169 5.07 9.70 -31.49
CA GLU A 169 4.91 8.36 -32.05
C GLU A 169 6.12 7.46 -31.77
N ILE A 170 7.34 8.00 -31.89
CA ILE A 170 8.57 7.28 -31.55
C ILE A 170 8.60 6.91 -30.06
N VAL A 171 8.25 7.84 -29.17
CA VAL A 171 8.22 7.59 -27.72
C VAL A 171 7.15 6.56 -27.37
N VAL A 172 5.95 6.66 -27.94
CA VAL A 172 4.88 5.66 -27.75
C VAL A 172 5.30 4.28 -28.22
N ARG A 173 6.00 4.19 -29.35
CA ARG A 173 6.52 2.91 -29.86
C ARG A 173 7.58 2.31 -28.93
N ILE A 174 8.54 3.12 -28.48
CA ILE A 174 9.58 2.67 -27.53
C ILE A 174 8.94 2.15 -26.24
N ILE A 175 7.99 2.89 -25.67
CA ILE A 175 7.27 2.48 -24.45
C ILE A 175 6.49 1.18 -24.71
N SER A 176 5.82 1.07 -25.87
CA SER A 176 5.05 -0.13 -26.23
C SER A 176 5.95 -1.36 -26.36
N ASP A 177 7.12 -1.22 -26.98
CA ASP A 177 8.10 -2.30 -27.12
C ASP A 177 8.67 -2.70 -25.76
N GLN A 178 9.04 -1.73 -24.92
CA GLN A 178 9.52 -2.00 -23.55
C GLN A 178 8.47 -2.71 -22.68
N LEU A 179 7.20 -2.32 -22.79
CA LEU A 179 6.09 -2.98 -22.09
C LEU A 179 5.89 -4.41 -22.60
N ARG A 180 6.03 -4.63 -23.90
CA ARG A 180 5.90 -5.96 -24.52
C ARG A 180 7.03 -6.89 -24.08
N ASP A 181 8.27 -6.40 -24.06
CA ASP A 181 9.43 -7.17 -23.61
C ASP A 181 9.33 -7.51 -22.12
N SER A 182 8.96 -6.52 -21.29
CA SER A 182 8.72 -6.72 -19.86
C SER A 182 7.62 -7.76 -19.61
N LYS A 183 6.53 -7.71 -20.37
CA LYS A 183 5.45 -8.70 -20.31
C LYS A 183 5.97 -10.11 -20.63
N HIS A 184 6.75 -10.26 -21.70
CA HIS A 184 7.30 -11.56 -22.09
C HIS A 184 8.30 -12.11 -21.05
N GLU A 185 9.08 -11.25 -20.39
CA GLU A 185 9.96 -11.64 -19.30
C GLU A 185 9.16 -12.12 -18.07
N LEU A 186 8.12 -11.39 -17.68
CA LEU A 186 7.23 -11.77 -16.57
C LEU A 186 6.50 -13.08 -16.85
N GLU A 187 5.98 -13.28 -18.06
CA GLU A 187 5.36 -14.53 -18.48
C GLU A 187 6.34 -15.72 -18.43
N ARG A 188 7.62 -15.49 -18.76
CA ARG A 188 8.66 -16.52 -18.64
C ARG A 188 8.92 -16.87 -17.17
N LYS A 189 9.16 -15.87 -16.33
CA LYS A 189 9.38 -16.07 -14.88
C LYS A 189 8.20 -16.76 -14.23
N ASN A 190 6.97 -16.40 -14.59
CA ASN A 190 5.77 -17.04 -14.05
C ASN A 190 5.71 -18.53 -14.40
N ARG A 191 5.97 -18.90 -15.66
CA ARG A 191 6.04 -20.32 -16.07
C ARG A 191 7.14 -21.10 -15.34
N ASP A 192 8.26 -20.46 -15.06
CA ASP A 192 9.36 -21.11 -14.34
C ASP A 192 9.04 -21.27 -12.85
N PHE A 193 8.39 -20.27 -12.22
CA PHE A 193 7.89 -20.40 -10.85
C PHE A 193 6.81 -21.47 -10.72
N GLU A 194 5.88 -21.57 -11.67
CA GLU A 194 4.87 -22.64 -11.69
C GLU A 194 5.53 -24.03 -11.72
N LYS A 195 6.57 -24.23 -12.53
CA LYS A 195 7.33 -25.49 -12.57
C LYS A 195 8.04 -25.78 -11.25
N GLU A 196 8.68 -24.80 -10.63
CA GLU A 196 9.34 -24.99 -9.33
C GLU A 196 8.32 -25.29 -8.23
N LEU A 197 7.17 -24.62 -8.25
CA LEU A 197 6.06 -24.85 -7.32
C LEU A 197 5.54 -26.29 -7.44
N ASP A 198 5.33 -26.79 -8.65
CA ASP A 198 4.93 -28.19 -8.88
C ASP A 198 5.99 -29.20 -8.43
N LYS A 199 7.28 -28.90 -8.65
CA LYS A 199 8.37 -29.73 -8.12
C LYS A 199 8.37 -29.77 -6.61
N HIS A 200 8.20 -28.62 -5.95
CA HIS A 200 8.17 -28.52 -4.49
C HIS A 200 6.96 -29.23 -3.89
N LYS A 201 5.77 -29.08 -4.50
CA LYS A 201 4.58 -29.85 -4.12
C LYS A 201 4.82 -31.35 -4.21
N LYS A 202 5.38 -31.82 -5.32
CA LYS A 202 5.68 -33.25 -5.50
C LYS A 202 6.65 -33.77 -4.43
N ARG A 203 7.72 -33.02 -4.11
CA ARG A 203 8.66 -33.37 -3.04
C ARG A 203 8.00 -33.40 -1.67
N LEU A 204 7.10 -32.45 -1.40
CA LEU A 204 6.34 -32.40 -0.16
C LEU A 204 5.43 -33.63 -0.03
N ASP A 205 4.74 -34.03 -1.11
CA ASP A 205 3.90 -35.22 -1.13
C ASP A 205 4.73 -36.51 -0.95
N GLU A 206 5.88 -36.62 -1.62
CA GLU A 206 6.82 -37.72 -1.43
C GLU A 206 7.30 -37.83 0.02
N SER A 207 7.69 -36.70 0.63
CA SER A 207 8.10 -36.64 2.04
C SER A 207 6.97 -37.00 2.99
N ASN A 208 5.75 -36.50 2.76
CA ASN A 208 4.57 -36.81 3.55
C ASN A 208 4.22 -38.30 3.48
N ASN A 209 4.29 -38.89 2.29
CA ASN A 209 4.05 -40.32 2.11
C ASN A 209 5.12 -41.16 2.83
N ALA A 210 6.40 -40.77 2.76
CA ALA A 210 7.47 -41.46 3.49
C ALA A 210 7.29 -41.38 5.01
N LEU A 211 6.90 -40.22 5.54
CA LEU A 211 6.60 -40.03 6.97
C LEU A 211 5.41 -40.88 7.40
N ARG A 212 4.34 -40.95 6.60
CA ARG A 212 3.20 -41.83 6.87
C ARG A 212 3.60 -43.30 6.93
N SER A 213 4.36 -43.78 5.95
CA SER A 213 4.86 -45.17 5.98
C SER A 213 5.77 -45.45 7.18
N SER A 214 6.59 -44.47 7.60
CA SER A 214 7.42 -44.58 8.80
C SER A 214 6.58 -44.64 10.07
N LEU A 215 5.53 -43.81 10.16
CA LEU A 215 4.58 -43.82 11.26
C LEU A 215 3.86 -45.16 11.38
N ASP A 216 3.34 -45.70 10.27
CA ASP A 216 2.67 -47.01 10.24
C ASP A 216 3.61 -48.14 10.69
N SER A 217 4.87 -48.09 10.25
CA SER A 217 5.91 -49.02 10.70
C SER A 217 6.18 -48.90 12.20
N ASN A 218 6.20 -47.67 12.74
CA ASN A 218 6.38 -47.42 14.17
C ASN A 218 5.19 -47.94 14.99
N ILE A 219 3.96 -47.74 14.52
CA ILE A 219 2.73 -48.28 15.13
C ILE A 219 2.81 -49.81 15.18
N SER A 220 3.19 -50.45 14.08
CA SER A 220 3.37 -51.91 14.00
C SER A 220 4.42 -52.42 15.00
N LEU A 221 5.58 -51.76 15.06
CA LEU A 221 6.64 -52.08 16.03
C LEU A 221 6.17 -51.91 17.48
N LYS A 222 5.46 -50.83 17.80
CA LYS A 222 4.88 -50.62 19.14
C LYS A 222 3.90 -51.74 19.51
N SER A 223 3.06 -52.18 18.57
CA SER A 223 2.16 -53.31 18.79
C SER A 223 2.92 -54.61 19.08
N ALA A 224 3.92 -54.94 18.26
CA ALA A 224 4.74 -56.13 18.46
C ALA A 224 5.49 -56.10 19.81
N LEU A 225 6.00 -54.94 20.22
CA LEU A 225 6.69 -54.77 21.49
C LEU A 225 5.74 -54.92 22.69
N SER A 226 4.50 -54.44 22.58
CA SER A 226 3.44 -54.69 23.55
C SER A 226 3.12 -56.19 23.67
N ASP A 227 3.06 -56.93 22.57
CA ASP A 227 2.84 -58.38 22.60
C ASP A 227 4.01 -59.12 23.24
N CYS A 228 5.26 -58.76 22.92
CA CYS A 228 6.46 -59.28 23.59
C CYS A 228 6.41 -59.06 25.10
N LYS A 229 6.01 -57.86 25.55
CA LYS A 229 5.82 -57.57 26.97
C LYS A 229 4.79 -58.50 27.61
N ARG A 230 3.63 -58.70 26.97
CA ARG A 230 2.60 -59.64 27.45
C ARG A 230 3.09 -61.10 27.53
N TYR A 231 3.99 -61.51 26.63
CA TYR A 231 4.60 -62.84 26.71
C TYR A 231 5.60 -62.93 27.87
N ALA A 232 6.43 -61.90 28.06
CA ALA A 232 7.36 -61.83 29.19
C ALA A 232 6.61 -61.88 30.52
N ASP A 233 5.53 -61.10 30.68
CA ASP A 233 4.70 -61.09 31.90
C ASP A 233 4.09 -62.49 32.19
N ARG A 234 3.65 -63.20 31.13
CA ARG A 234 3.14 -64.59 31.26
C ARG A 234 4.22 -65.57 31.69
N ILE A 235 5.44 -65.43 31.15
CA ILE A 235 6.59 -66.26 31.53
C ILE A 235 6.97 -65.99 32.99
N ILE A 236 7.12 -64.71 33.37
CA ILE A 236 7.41 -64.30 34.75
C ILE A 236 6.37 -64.87 35.71
N SER A 237 5.08 -64.69 35.44
CA SER A 237 4.01 -65.25 36.26
C SER A 237 4.06 -66.78 36.38
N SER A 238 4.45 -67.48 35.30
CA SER A 238 4.62 -68.94 35.31
C SER A 238 5.82 -69.37 36.15
N VAL A 239 6.93 -68.63 36.06
CA VAL A 239 8.14 -68.85 36.86
C VAL A 239 7.87 -68.59 38.34
N GLU A 240 7.20 -67.50 38.69
CA GLU A 240 6.81 -67.17 40.07
C GLU A 240 5.92 -68.26 40.69
N ARG A 241 5.05 -68.89 39.89
CA ARG A 241 4.21 -70.00 40.35
C ARG A 241 4.99 -71.31 40.54
N ALA A 242 5.96 -71.59 39.67
CA ALA A 242 6.76 -72.81 39.72
C ALA A 242 7.91 -72.75 40.76
N CYS A 243 8.47 -71.57 40.96
CA CYS A 243 9.58 -71.27 41.86
C CYS A 243 9.20 -70.09 42.76
N PRO A 244 8.38 -70.32 43.80
CA PRO A 244 8.02 -69.24 44.71
C PRO A 244 9.28 -68.67 45.36
N PRO A 245 9.38 -67.33 45.50
CA PRO A 245 10.55 -66.71 46.11
C PRO A 245 10.75 -67.27 47.53
N PRO A 246 12.01 -67.50 47.94
CA PRO A 246 12.30 -67.95 49.30
C PRO A 246 11.71 -66.95 50.31
N ALA A 247 11.20 -67.47 51.43
CA ALA A 247 10.59 -66.65 52.47
C ALA A 247 11.52 -65.49 52.85
N PRO A 248 11.01 -64.26 53.03
CA PRO A 248 11.84 -63.12 53.37
C PRO A 248 12.59 -63.41 54.66
N ILE A 249 13.91 -63.49 54.57
CA ILE A 249 14.78 -63.52 55.73
C ILE A 249 14.61 -62.16 56.40
N LYS A 250 14.11 -62.15 57.64
CA LYS A 250 14.07 -60.97 58.50
C LYS A 250 15.51 -60.50 58.72
N HIS A 251 15.99 -59.58 57.91
CA HIS A 251 17.18 -58.82 58.23
C HIS A 251 16.78 -57.80 59.29
N VAL A 252 17.40 -57.97 60.46
CA VAL A 252 17.45 -56.98 61.54
C VAL A 252 18.02 -55.70 60.93
N GLU A 253 17.30 -54.60 61.13
CA GLU A 253 17.74 -53.25 60.81
C GLU A 253 19.07 -52.96 61.53
N GLU A 254 20.11 -52.62 60.78
CA GLU A 254 21.24 -51.87 61.32
C GLU A 254 21.40 -50.61 60.46
N GLU A 255 20.91 -49.50 61.02
CA GLU A 255 21.24 -48.14 60.61
C GLU A 255 22.76 -47.95 60.67
N ILE A 256 23.40 -47.59 59.56
CA ILE A 256 24.64 -46.81 59.62
C ILE A 256 24.59 -45.67 58.59
N ASN A 257 24.38 -44.48 59.14
CA ASN A 257 24.60 -43.15 58.61
C ASN A 257 25.78 -43.03 57.62
N LYS A 258 25.57 -42.30 56.52
CA LYS A 258 26.59 -41.40 55.96
C LYS A 258 25.95 -40.10 55.44
N ALA A 259 26.28 -39.02 56.14
CA ALA A 259 26.10 -37.65 55.73
C ALA A 259 27.43 -37.08 55.17
N ALA A 260 27.28 -35.97 54.44
CA ALA A 260 28.27 -34.95 54.00
C ALA A 260 28.99 -35.21 52.64
N VAL A 261 28.65 -34.51 51.53
CA VAL A 261 28.95 -33.08 51.15
C VAL A 261 30.36 -33.02 50.49
N ASP A 262 30.67 -32.36 49.36
CA ASP A 262 30.12 -31.25 48.56
C ASP A 262 30.80 -31.22 47.16
N GLY A 263 30.25 -30.44 46.20
CA GLY A 263 31.07 -29.73 45.19
C GLY A 263 30.70 -29.82 43.69
N VAL A 264 29.75 -28.97 43.22
CA VAL A 264 29.93 -27.88 42.20
C VAL A 264 30.49 -28.26 40.79
N ASP A 265 30.01 -27.88 39.59
CA ASP A 265 29.20 -26.75 39.09
C ASP A 265 28.70 -27.00 37.64
N ASP A 266 27.62 -26.28 37.29
CA ASP A 266 27.15 -25.70 36.02
C ASP A 266 27.70 -26.12 34.64
N THR A 267 26.78 -26.50 33.74
CA THR A 267 26.42 -25.71 32.55
C THR A 267 25.08 -26.18 31.97
N ASP A 268 24.03 -25.40 32.20
CA ASP A 268 22.78 -25.40 31.43
C ASP A 268 22.97 -24.61 30.12
N GLU A 269 22.65 -25.21 28.98
CA GLU A 269 22.47 -24.52 27.70
C GLU A 269 21.01 -24.76 27.24
N PRO A 270 20.20 -23.72 27.00
CA PRO A 270 18.77 -23.89 26.75
C PRO A 270 18.49 -24.27 25.29
N ILE A 271 17.66 -25.30 25.09
CA ILE A 271 17.10 -25.67 23.79
C ILE A 271 16.02 -24.63 23.41
N PRO A 272 16.02 -24.05 22.19
CA PRO A 272 15.04 -23.03 21.79
C PRO A 272 13.62 -23.58 21.66
N ALA A 273 12.66 -22.75 22.09
CA ALA A 273 11.24 -23.04 22.15
C ALA A 273 10.63 -23.42 20.79
N GLU A 274 9.81 -24.48 20.85
CA GLU A 274 8.91 -24.94 19.82
C GLU A 274 7.80 -23.91 19.55
N ILE A 275 7.43 -23.84 18.28
CA ILE A 275 6.41 -22.97 17.69
C ILE A 275 5.03 -23.38 18.23
N VAL A 276 4.37 -22.47 18.94
CA VAL A 276 2.97 -22.62 19.33
C VAL A 276 2.10 -22.38 18.09
N LEU A 277 1.60 -23.47 17.51
CA LEU A 277 0.39 -23.46 16.69
C LEU A 277 -0.81 -23.57 17.65
N THR A 278 -1.59 -22.51 17.75
CA THR A 278 -2.96 -22.63 18.28
C THR A 278 -3.93 -21.94 17.32
N GLU A 279 -4.90 -22.76 16.94
CA GLU A 279 -6.01 -22.55 16.02
C GLU A 279 -6.82 -21.29 16.31
N GLU A 280 -7.25 -20.64 15.23
CA GLU A 280 -8.42 -19.75 15.25
C GLU A 280 -9.65 -20.56 15.67
N ILE A 281 -10.30 -20.13 16.75
CA ILE A 281 -11.71 -20.43 17.00
C ILE A 281 -12.42 -19.08 17.02
N GLY A 282 -13.23 -18.84 16.00
CA GLY A 282 -14.16 -17.73 15.95
C GLY A 282 -15.24 -17.89 17.03
N ALA A 283 -15.53 -16.81 17.72
CA ALA A 283 -16.75 -16.62 18.49
C ALA A 283 -17.28 -15.23 18.18
N GLU A 284 -18.39 -15.21 17.43
CA GLU A 284 -19.34 -14.10 17.39
C GLU A 284 -19.87 -13.89 18.81
N GLU A 285 -19.81 -12.66 19.32
CA GLU A 285 -20.78 -12.20 20.31
C GLU A 285 -21.18 -10.76 20.01
N ASP A 286 -22.48 -10.64 19.70
CA ASP A 286 -23.28 -9.43 19.76
C ASP A 286 -23.11 -8.71 21.11
N ASN A 287 -23.10 -7.38 21.08
CA ASN A 287 -23.62 -6.63 22.21
C ASN A 287 -24.31 -5.34 21.73
N GLU A 288 -25.63 -5.45 21.59
CA GLU A 288 -26.55 -4.34 21.79
C GLU A 288 -26.41 -3.85 23.24
N GLU A 289 -26.05 -2.58 23.44
CA GLU A 289 -26.39 -1.89 24.69
C GLU A 289 -27.22 -0.65 24.36
N LYS A 290 -28.49 -0.75 24.74
CA LYS A 290 -29.50 0.31 24.73
C LYS A 290 -29.37 1.14 26.01
N THR A 291 -29.59 2.45 25.83
CA THR A 291 -30.26 3.39 26.74
C THR A 291 -29.58 3.77 28.06
N ALA A 292 -29.13 5.02 28.13
CA ALA A 292 -29.63 6.02 29.07
C ALA A 292 -29.52 7.42 28.44
#